data_AF-A0A373D199-F1
#
_entry.id   AF-A0A373D199-F1
#
_cell.length_a   1.000
_cell.length_b   1.000
_cell.length_c   1.000
_cell.angle_alpha   90.00
_cell.angle_beta   90.00
_cell.angle_gamma   90.00
#
_symmetry.space_group_name_H-M   'P 1'
#
loop_
_entity.id
_entity.type
_entity.pdbx_description
1 polymer ?
#
loop_
_entity_poly.entity_id
_entity_poly.type
_entity_poly.pdbx_seq_one_letter_code
_entity_poly.pdbx_strand_id
1 'polypeptide(L)'
;MMKSEFIERTGFEPTEAEYREIEAEYMGCDIDKDEFCKTWKKQGGIKRLMRLRARRIEELEAELVKEKNDYDRMDAQYCTKINELKKQISDDGLALNSMNAQMGLMRNKAAGEIEELLKRATEAERKLAILKEAFDIITGKETK
;
A
#
# COMPACT_ATOMS: atom_id res chain seq x y z
N MET A 1 37.19 -32.45 16.86
CA MET A 1 37.09 -32.78 18.31
C MET A 1 35.67 -32.49 18.75
N MET A 2 35.23 -32.63 20.00
CA MET A 2 33.89 -32.11 20.38
C MET A 2 33.96 -30.66 20.86
N LYS A 3 32.87 -29.90 20.68
CA LYS A 3 32.79 -28.51 21.16
C LYS A 3 33.00 -28.40 22.66
N SER A 4 32.43 -29.32 23.44
CA SER A 4 32.65 -29.40 24.88
C SER A 4 34.13 -29.64 25.22
N GLU A 5 34.80 -30.56 24.52
CA GLU A 5 36.23 -30.83 24.70
C GLU A 5 37.10 -29.59 24.43
N PHE A 6 36.74 -28.79 23.44
CA PHE A 6 37.42 -27.53 23.11
C PHE A 6 37.19 -26.49 24.21
N ILE A 7 35.96 -26.34 24.70
CA ILE A 7 35.61 -25.41 25.78
C ILE A 7 36.38 -25.78 27.06
N GLU A 8 36.40 -27.06 27.43
CA GLU A 8 37.14 -27.54 28.62
C GLU A 8 38.63 -27.22 28.53
N ARG A 9 39.25 -27.42 27.35
CA ARG A 9 40.69 -27.20 27.15
C ARG A 9 41.06 -25.74 27.04
N THR A 10 40.20 -24.94 26.41
CA THR A 10 40.53 -23.54 26.09
C THR A 10 39.96 -22.52 27.07
N GLY A 11 38.88 -22.87 27.76
CA GLY A 11 38.05 -21.96 28.55
C GLY A 11 37.31 -20.93 27.70
N PHE A 12 37.19 -21.16 26.38
CA PHE A 12 36.55 -20.25 25.45
C PHE A 12 35.32 -20.91 24.82
N GLU A 13 34.19 -20.21 24.82
CA GLU A 13 32.93 -20.68 24.26
C GLU A 13 32.65 -20.07 22.87
N PRO A 14 32.89 -20.83 21.78
CA PRO A 14 32.55 -20.40 20.43
C PRO A 14 31.06 -20.60 20.15
N THR A 15 30.53 -19.79 19.23
CA THR A 15 29.24 -20.08 18.57
C THR A 15 29.36 -21.34 17.71
N GLU A 16 28.22 -21.86 17.24
CA GLU A 16 28.22 -23.07 16.40
C GLU A 16 28.87 -22.87 15.03
N ALA A 17 28.83 -21.65 14.49
CA ALA A 17 29.52 -21.32 13.25
C ALA A 17 31.04 -21.25 13.47
N GLU A 18 31.47 -20.51 14.49
CA GLU A 18 32.89 -20.38 14.85
C GLU A 18 33.51 -21.74 15.21
N TYR A 19 32.76 -22.60 15.90
CA TYR A 19 33.24 -23.94 16.25
C TYR A 19 33.47 -24.82 15.02
N ARG A 20 32.58 -24.78 14.01
CA ARG A 20 32.76 -25.53 12.77
C ARG A 20 34.06 -25.15 12.04
N GLU A 21 34.42 -23.87 12.06
CA GLU A 21 35.70 -23.41 11.49
C GLU A 21 36.91 -23.89 12.30
N ILE A 22 36.84 -23.81 13.64
CA ILE A 22 37.89 -24.32 14.53
C ILE A 22 38.07 -25.83 14.36
N GLU A 23 36.97 -26.57 14.26
CA GLU A 23 37.02 -28.02 14.04
C GLU A 23 37.65 -28.35 12.69
N ALA A 24 37.31 -27.62 11.63
CA ALA A 24 37.96 -27.79 10.33
C ALA A 24 39.47 -27.47 10.39
N GLU A 25 39.88 -26.43 11.11
CA GLU A 25 41.29 -26.10 11.38
C GLU A 25 42.00 -27.25 12.08
N TYR A 26 41.37 -27.86 13.10
CA TYR A 26 41.90 -29.03 13.81
C TYR A 26 42.02 -30.25 12.91
N MET A 27 40.98 -30.58 12.14
CA MET A 27 40.98 -31.74 11.22
C MET A 27 42.02 -31.62 10.11
N GLY A 28 42.54 -30.41 9.84
CA GLY A 28 43.62 -30.15 8.90
C GLY A 28 45.03 -30.25 9.50
N CYS A 29 45.17 -30.53 10.79
CA CYS A 29 46.45 -30.60 11.49
C CYS A 29 46.74 -32.03 11.98
N ASP A 30 48.00 -32.48 11.92
CA ASP A 30 48.44 -33.77 12.47
C ASP A 30 49.05 -33.60 13.87
N ILE A 31 48.26 -33.05 14.80
CA ILE A 31 48.63 -32.86 16.22
C ILE A 31 47.48 -33.29 17.13
N ASP A 32 47.79 -33.63 18.37
CA ASP A 32 46.75 -34.03 19.32
C ASP A 32 45.86 -32.85 19.77
N LYS A 33 44.73 -33.16 20.43
CA LYS A 33 43.74 -32.17 20.86
C LYS A 33 44.32 -31.14 21.84
N ASP A 34 45.20 -31.56 22.74
CA ASP A 34 45.76 -30.70 23.78
C ASP A 34 46.82 -29.76 23.19
N GLU A 35 47.68 -30.29 22.31
CA GLU A 35 48.66 -29.50 21.57
C GLU A 35 47.97 -28.47 20.67
N PHE A 36 46.92 -28.87 19.95
CA PHE A 36 46.12 -27.95 19.15
C PHE A 36 45.53 -26.82 20.01
N CYS A 37 44.82 -27.16 21.09
CA CYS A 37 44.15 -26.14 21.92
C CYS A 37 45.15 -25.17 22.56
N LYS A 38 46.31 -25.67 23.02
CA LYS A 38 47.40 -24.83 23.54
C LYS A 38 47.96 -23.90 22.47
N THR A 39 48.24 -24.43 21.28
CA THR A 39 48.81 -23.68 20.16
C THR A 39 47.83 -22.63 19.65
N TRP A 40 46.57 -22.99 19.44
CA TRP A 40 45.51 -22.09 19.03
C TRP A 40 45.34 -20.91 20.00
N LYS A 41 45.37 -21.17 21.32
CA LYS A 41 45.36 -20.11 22.34
C LYS A 41 46.60 -19.23 22.28
N LYS A 42 47.79 -19.85 22.20
CA LYS A 42 49.08 -19.14 22.15
C LYS A 42 49.20 -18.23 20.93
N GLN A 43 48.65 -18.66 19.78
CA GLN A 43 48.57 -17.89 18.55
C GLN A 43 47.45 -16.84 18.54
N GLY A 44 46.74 -16.67 19.67
CA GLY A 44 45.76 -15.61 19.83
C GLY A 44 44.40 -15.91 19.19
N GLY A 45 44.02 -17.18 19.06
CA GLY A 45 42.73 -17.60 18.49
C GLY A 45 41.53 -16.87 19.11
N ILE A 46 41.53 -16.67 20.44
CA ILE A 46 40.50 -15.90 21.14
C ILE A 46 40.44 -14.45 20.61
N LYS A 47 41.59 -13.76 20.56
CA LYS A 47 41.67 -12.37 20.05
C LYS A 47 41.30 -12.28 18.57
N ARG A 48 41.57 -13.33 17.78
CA ARG A 48 41.16 -13.42 16.37
C ARG A 48 39.64 -13.48 16.26
N LEU A 49 38.98 -14.37 17.02
CA LEU A 49 37.52 -14.47 17.04
C LEU A 49 36.85 -13.21 17.57
N MET A 50 37.37 -12.59 18.64
CA MET A 50 36.80 -11.33 19.13
C MET A 50 36.84 -10.21 18.08
N ARG A 51 37.91 -10.12 17.28
CA ARG A 51 38.00 -9.16 16.17
C ARG A 51 37.02 -9.47 15.05
N LEU A 52 36.82 -10.76 14.74
CA LEU A 52 35.81 -11.18 13.75
C LEU A 52 34.39 -10.86 14.23
N ARG A 53 34.08 -11.10 15.52
CA ARG A 53 32.81 -10.70 16.13
C ARG A 53 32.59 -9.19 16.05
N ALA A 54 33.60 -8.38 16.41
CA ALA A 54 33.50 -6.93 16.33
C ALA A 54 33.23 -6.45 14.90
N ARG A 55 33.96 -6.98 13.91
CA ARG A 55 33.70 -6.68 12.49
C ARG A 55 32.30 -7.08 12.06
N ARG A 56 31.83 -8.27 12.46
CA ARG A 56 30.47 -8.71 12.11
C ARG A 56 29.39 -7.83 12.74
N ILE A 57 29.62 -7.33 13.95
CA ILE A 57 28.75 -6.34 14.59
C ILE A 57 28.73 -5.05 13.77
N GLU A 58 29.89 -4.51 13.40
CA GLU A 58 29.99 -3.29 12.57
C GLU A 58 29.26 -3.45 11.22
N GLU A 59 29.41 -4.60 10.55
CA GLU A 59 28.69 -4.93 9.32
C GLU A 59 27.18 -4.96 9.53
N LEU A 60 26.71 -5.65 10.58
CA LEU A 60 25.29 -5.74 10.90
C LEU A 60 24.70 -4.38 11.29
N GLU A 61 25.44 -3.55 12.01
CA GLU A 61 25.04 -2.18 12.34
C GLU A 61 24.91 -1.33 11.08
N ALA A 62 25.84 -1.46 10.12
CA ALA A 62 25.76 -0.77 8.83
C ALA A 62 24.57 -1.24 7.98
N GLU A 63 24.31 -2.56 7.93
CA GLU A 63 23.13 -3.13 7.28
C GLU A 63 21.84 -2.59 7.91
N LEU A 64 21.77 -2.53 9.24
CA LEU A 64 20.61 -2.00 9.96
C LEU A 64 20.36 -0.52 9.67
N VAL A 65 21.42 0.29 9.63
CA VAL A 65 21.31 1.72 9.28
C VAL A 65 20.80 1.88 7.84
N LYS A 66 21.29 1.08 6.90
CA LYS A 66 20.82 1.11 5.51
C LYS A 66 19.35 0.75 5.42
N GLU A 67 18.93 -0.34 6.06
CA GLU A 67 17.53 -0.80 6.05
C GLU A 67 16.60 0.25 6.66
N LYS A 68 17.02 0.87 7.78
CA LYS A 68 16.27 1.97 8.40
C LYS A 68 16.10 3.15 7.45
N ASN A 69 17.16 3.57 6.76
CA ASN A 69 17.08 4.67 5.80
C ASN A 69 16.16 4.32 4.61
N ASP A 70 16.22 3.08 4.13
CA ASP A 70 15.33 2.61 3.06
C ASP A 70 13.86 2.58 3.52
N TYR A 71 13.60 2.14 4.76
CA TYR A 71 12.28 2.21 5.39
C TYR A 71 11.76 3.64 5.52
N ASP A 72 12.57 4.56 6.08
CA ASP A 72 12.20 5.97 6.26
C ASP A 72 11.90 6.64 4.91
N ARG A 73 12.67 6.30 3.86
CA ARG A 73 12.42 6.76 2.48
C ARG A 73 11.08 6.26 1.95
N MET A 74 10.81 4.96 2.11
CA MET A 74 9.56 4.36 1.64
C MET A 74 8.35 4.94 2.39
N ASP A 75 8.45 5.10 3.71
CA ASP A 75 7.41 5.69 4.54
C ASP A 75 7.07 7.12 4.09
N ALA A 76 8.08 7.96 3.86
CA ALA A 76 7.89 9.31 3.34
C ALA A 76 7.19 9.33 1.97
N GLN A 77 7.55 8.39 1.07
CA GLN A 77 6.91 8.25 -0.24
C GLN A 77 5.44 7.85 -0.11
N TYR A 78 5.12 6.85 0.73
CA TYR A 78 3.75 6.43 0.96
C TYR A 78 2.90 7.52 1.62
N CYS A 79 3.44 8.23 2.62
CA CYS A 79 2.78 9.38 3.23
C CYS A 79 2.43 10.46 2.21
N THR A 80 3.39 10.78 1.32
CA THR A 80 3.16 11.73 0.22
C THR A 80 2.04 11.24 -0.69
N LYS A 81 2.08 9.98 -1.11
CA LYS A 81 1.08 9.42 -2.01
C LYS A 81 -0.32 9.38 -1.41
N ILE A 82 -0.42 9.02 -0.13
CA ILE A 82 -1.69 9.02 0.61
C ILE A 82 -2.28 10.43 0.65
N ASN A 83 -1.45 11.45 0.89
CA ASN A 83 -1.92 12.83 0.95
C ASN A 83 -2.39 13.34 -0.42
N GLU A 84 -1.68 12.99 -1.49
CA GLU A 84 -2.13 13.28 -2.86
C GLU A 84 -3.49 12.65 -3.16
N LEU A 85 -3.65 11.36 -2.87
CA LEU A 85 -4.89 10.64 -3.12
C LEU A 85 -6.05 11.19 -2.29
N LYS A 86 -5.80 11.54 -1.02
CA LYS A 86 -6.81 12.19 -0.15
C LYS A 86 -7.25 13.53 -0.73
N LYS A 87 -6.31 14.33 -1.23
CA LYS A 87 -6.62 15.60 -1.88
C LYS A 87 -7.45 15.38 -3.14
N GLN A 88 -7.04 14.44 -4.00
CA GLN A 88 -7.78 14.12 -5.22
C GLN A 88 -9.21 13.67 -4.93
N ILE A 89 -9.41 12.78 -3.95
CA ILE A 89 -10.75 12.34 -3.53
C ILE A 89 -11.60 13.53 -3.05
N SER A 90 -11.00 14.46 -2.30
CA SER A 90 -11.69 15.67 -1.85
C SER A 90 -12.10 16.56 -3.03
N ASP A 91 -11.17 16.81 -3.96
CA ASP A 91 -11.40 17.65 -5.14
C ASP A 91 -12.49 17.03 -6.05
N ASP A 92 -12.41 15.72 -6.30
CA ASP A 92 -13.41 14.97 -7.06
C ASP A 92 -14.78 15.00 -6.38
N GLY A 93 -14.83 14.91 -5.05
CA GLY A 93 -16.05 15.03 -4.27
C GLY A 93 -16.72 16.41 -4.41
N LEU A 94 -15.92 17.48 -4.40
CA LEU A 94 -16.41 18.84 -4.62
C LEU A 94 -16.95 19.02 -6.05
N ALA A 95 -16.22 18.51 -7.05
CA ALA A 95 -16.64 18.56 -8.44
C ALA A 95 -17.97 17.81 -8.66
N LEU A 96 -18.09 16.61 -8.10
CA LEU A 96 -19.31 15.81 -8.19
C LEU A 96 -20.51 16.50 -7.53
N ASN A 97 -20.32 17.12 -6.37
CA ASN A 97 -21.37 17.87 -5.68
C ASN A 97 -21.85 19.07 -6.52
N SER A 98 -20.93 19.82 -7.11
CA SER A 98 -21.26 20.94 -8.00
C SER A 98 -22.05 20.46 -9.23
N MET A 99 -21.59 19.38 -9.87
CA MET A 99 -22.27 18.79 -11.02
C MET A 99 -23.68 18.32 -10.64
N ASN A 100 -23.85 17.68 -9.49
CA ASN A 100 -25.15 17.21 -9.01
C ASN A 100 -26.12 18.37 -8.75
N ALA A 101 -25.64 19.47 -8.17
CA ALA A 101 -26.44 20.68 -7.97
C ALA A 101 -26.90 21.29 -9.32
N GLN A 102 -25.98 21.40 -10.29
CA GLN A 102 -26.31 21.90 -11.62
C GLN A 102 -27.32 21.01 -12.34
N MET A 103 -27.15 19.68 -12.26
CA MET A 103 -28.11 18.71 -12.79
C MET A 103 -29.49 18.85 -12.14
N GLY A 104 -29.56 19.10 -10.83
CA GLY A 104 -30.80 19.39 -10.12
C GLY A 104 -31.52 20.63 -10.66
N LEU A 105 -30.79 21.73 -10.87
CA LEU A 105 -31.34 22.95 -11.46
C LEU A 105 -31.88 22.70 -12.89
N MET A 106 -31.14 21.97 -13.72
CA MET A 106 -31.58 21.63 -15.07
C MET A 106 -32.84 20.75 -15.07
N ARG A 107 -32.91 19.75 -14.18
CA ARG A 107 -34.11 18.91 -14.02
C ARG A 107 -35.33 19.72 -13.62
N ASN A 108 -35.17 20.64 -12.66
CA ASN A 108 -36.27 21.50 -12.23
C ASN A 108 -36.75 22.42 -13.35
N LYS A 109 -35.82 23.00 -14.12
CA LYS A 109 -36.16 23.82 -15.28
C LYS A 109 -36.92 23.00 -16.34
N ALA A 110 -36.40 21.83 -16.70
CA ALA A 110 -37.04 20.94 -17.67
C ALA A 110 -38.44 20.49 -17.19
N ALA A 111 -38.61 20.19 -15.90
CA ALA A 111 -39.90 19.86 -15.34
C ALA A 111 -40.92 21.01 -15.49
N GLY A 112 -40.48 22.25 -15.24
CA GLY A 112 -41.33 23.44 -15.46
C GLY A 112 -41.71 23.64 -16.92
N GLU A 113 -40.77 23.48 -17.85
CA GLU A 113 -41.02 23.56 -19.29
C GLU A 113 -42.03 22.48 -19.75
N ILE A 114 -41.88 21.24 -19.26
CA ILE A 114 -42.81 20.13 -19.53
C ILE A 114 -44.21 20.46 -19.00
N GLU A 115 -44.32 20.96 -17.77
CA GLU A 115 -45.62 21.33 -17.17
C GLU A 115 -46.34 22.40 -18.01
N GLU A 116 -45.60 23.39 -18.48
CA GLU A 116 -46.17 24.46 -19.30
C GLU A 116 -46.60 23.97 -20.69
N LEU A 117 -45.80 23.10 -21.32
CA LEU A 117 -46.16 22.45 -22.57
C LEU A 117 -47.42 21.58 -22.42
N LEU A 118 -47.55 20.84 -21.33
CA LEU A 118 -48.74 20.04 -21.05
C LEU A 118 -49.98 20.93 -20.91
N LYS A 119 -49.91 22.03 -20.16
CA LYS A 119 -51.03 23.00 -20.05
C LYS A 119 -51.45 23.54 -21.41
N ARG A 120 -50.47 23.91 -22.25
CA ARG A 120 -50.74 24.40 -23.62
C ARG A 120 -51.38 23.33 -24.49
N ALA A 121 -50.92 22.07 -24.40
CA ALA A 121 -51.49 20.96 -25.14
C ALA A 121 -52.95 20.70 -24.72
N THR A 122 -53.24 20.64 -23.42
CA THR A 122 -54.61 20.47 -22.90
C THR A 122 -55.55 21.58 -23.36
N GLU A 123 -55.09 22.83 -23.33
CA GLU A 123 -55.88 23.97 -23.82
C GLU A 123 -56.11 23.91 -25.34
N ALA A 124 -55.11 23.48 -26.10
CA ALA A 124 -55.25 23.29 -27.55
C ALA A 124 -56.26 22.17 -27.88
N GLU A 125 -56.22 21.05 -27.14
CA GLU A 125 -57.20 19.96 -27.26
C GLU A 125 -58.61 20.45 -26.96
N ARG A 126 -58.80 21.25 -25.90
CA ARG A 126 -60.09 21.84 -25.55
C ARG A 126 -60.62 22.75 -26.66
N LYS A 127 -59.78 23.64 -27.21
CA LYS A 127 -60.14 24.51 -28.34
C LYS A 127 -60.50 23.71 -29.58
N LEU A 128 -59.75 22.65 -29.87
CA LEU A 128 -60.03 21.77 -31.01
C LEU A 128 -61.37 21.06 -30.86
N ALA A 129 -61.73 20.60 -29.65
CA ALA A 129 -63.03 20.00 -29.38
C ALA A 129 -64.19 20.96 -29.66
N ILE A 130 -64.10 22.21 -29.19
CA ILE A 130 -65.11 23.26 -29.45
C ILE A 130 -65.24 23.53 -30.95
N LEU A 131 -64.12 23.63 -31.68
CA LEU A 131 -64.15 23.86 -33.12
C LEU A 131 -64.79 22.70 -33.90
N LYS A 132 -64.54 21.45 -33.48
CA LYS A 132 -65.18 20.27 -34.07
C LYS A 132 -66.69 20.29 -33.86
N GLU A 133 -67.14 20.57 -32.65
CA GLU A 133 -68.57 20.69 -32.32
C GLU A 133 -69.24 21.80 -33.15
N ALA A 134 -68.63 22.99 -33.23
CA ALA A 134 -69.14 24.09 -34.05
C ALA A 134 -69.21 23.72 -35.54
N PHE A 135 -68.23 22.98 -36.05
CA PHE A 135 -68.21 22.54 -37.45
C PHE A 135 -69.31 21.50 -37.75
N ASP A 136 -69.56 20.56 -36.84
CA ASP A 136 -70.63 19.58 -36.97
C ASP A 136 -72.02 20.26 -37.01
N ILE A 137 -72.24 21.29 -36.17
CA ILE A 137 -73.45 22.12 -36.18
C ILE A 137 -73.64 22.82 -37.55
N ILE A 138 -72.58 23.47 -38.06
CA ILE A 138 -72.67 24.24 -39.32
C ILE A 138 -72.88 23.33 -40.53
N THR A 139 -72.32 22.13 -40.52
CA THR A 139 -72.41 21.18 -41.65
C THR A 139 -73.64 20.29 -41.60
N GLY A 140 -74.53 20.45 -40.61
CA GLY A 140 -75.78 19.69 -40.49
C GLY A 140 -75.59 18.22 -40.16
N LYS A 141 -74.43 17.83 -39.64
CA LYS A 141 -74.20 16.48 -39.11
C LYS A 141 -74.75 16.44 -37.69
N GLU A 142 -76.05 16.24 -37.53
CA GLU A 142 -76.65 16.03 -36.22
C GLU A 142 -75.97 14.82 -35.53
N THR A 143 -75.40 15.06 -34.35
CA THR A 143 -75.00 14.00 -33.41
C THR A 143 -76.24 13.20 -33.03
N LYS A 144 -76.40 12.02 -33.63
CA LYS A 144 -77.21 10.92 -33.09
C LYS A 144 -76.44 10.18 -32.00
#